data_AF-A0A917W1G8-F1
#
_entry.id   AF-A0A917W1G8-F1
#
_cell.length_a   1.000
_cell.length_b   1.000
_cell.length_c   1.000
_cell.angle_alpha   90.00
_cell.angle_beta   90.00
_cell.angle_gamma   90.00
#
_symmetry.space_group_name_H-M   'P 1'
#
loop_
_entity.id
_entity.type
_entity.pdbx_description
1 polymer ?
#
loop_
_entity_poly.entity_id
_entity_poly.type
_entity_poly.pdbx_seq_one_letter_code
_entity_poly.pdbx_strand_id
1 'polypeptide(L)'
;MKNIFSFKVCAAAFRVKPMIRFYRYCEKMGQTVYVYGKNKVEEVHQLPELLSFLFANLSRENDCLVVVEGDHVKQLKRALLRAGGAGMLESYA
;
A
#
# COMPACT_ATOMS: atom_id res chain seq x y z
N MET A 1 -6.88 -19.41 5.45
CA MET A 1 -5.59 -18.78 5.09
C MET A 1 -5.89 -17.36 4.66
N LYS A 2 -5.29 -16.37 5.33
CA LYS A 2 -5.42 -14.97 4.91
C LYS A 2 -4.74 -14.80 3.56
N ASN A 3 -5.32 -13.99 2.68
CA ASN A 3 -4.71 -13.68 1.40
C ASN A 3 -3.73 -12.52 1.60
N ILE A 4 -2.64 -12.53 0.84
CA ILE A 4 -1.64 -11.46 0.83
C ILE A 4 -1.61 -10.87 -0.57
N PHE A 5 -1.46 -9.56 -0.67
CA PHE A 5 -0.97 -8.93 -1.90
C PHE A 5 0.06 -7.86 -1.56
N SER A 6 0.99 -7.64 -2.47
CA SER A 6 2.00 -6.61 -2.33
C SER A 6 2.15 -5.80 -3.60
N PHE A 7 2.65 -4.58 -3.46
CA PHE A 7 3.00 -3.72 -4.58
C PHE A 7 4.08 -2.71 -4.19
N LYS A 8 4.88 -2.28 -5.17
CA LYS A 8 5.89 -1.24 -4.97
C LYS A 8 5.29 0.14 -5.17
N VAL A 9 5.73 1.07 -4.34
CA VAL A 9 5.47 2.51 -4.47
C VAL A 9 6.81 3.17 -4.74
N CYS A 10 6.95 3.78 -5.91
CA CYS A 10 8.10 4.61 -6.24
C CYS A 10 7.77 6.09 -6.08
N ALA A 11 8.78 6.93 -5.83
CA ALA A 11 8.58 8.36 -5.60
C ALA A 11 7.90 9.07 -6.79
N ALA A 12 8.18 8.64 -8.03
CA ALA A 12 7.61 9.22 -9.24
C ALA A 12 6.09 8.98 -9.37
N ALA A 13 5.63 7.79 -8.97
CA ALA A 13 4.22 7.39 -9.03
C ALA A 13 3.44 7.75 -7.75
N PHE A 14 4.13 8.12 -6.66
CA PHE A 14 3.47 8.44 -5.40
C PHE A 14 2.58 9.68 -5.54
N ARG A 15 1.33 9.51 -5.10
CA ARG A 15 0.31 10.54 -5.03
C ARG A 15 -0.45 10.35 -3.72
N VAL A 16 -0.49 11.40 -2.90
CA VAL A 16 -1.10 11.38 -1.56
C VAL A 16 -2.57 10.98 -1.63
N LYS A 17 -3.36 11.62 -2.51
CA LYS A 17 -4.81 11.37 -2.61
C LYS A 17 -5.15 9.90 -2.96
N PRO A 18 -4.53 9.27 -3.98
CA PRO A 18 -4.66 7.84 -4.21
C PRO A 18 -4.25 6.96 -3.01
N MET A 19 -3.15 7.28 -2.32
CA MET A 19 -2.72 6.51 -1.15
C MET A 19 -3.71 6.59 0.01
N ILE A 20 -4.27 7.78 0.27
CA ILE A 20 -5.35 7.96 1.27
C ILE A 20 -6.56 7.10 0.93
N ARG A 21 -6.98 7.08 -0.35
CA ARG A 21 -8.11 6.25 -0.80
C ARG A 21 -7.81 4.76 -0.59
N PHE A 22 -6.63 4.31 -1.00
CA PHE A 22 -6.16 2.94 -0.79
C PHE A 22 -6.25 2.53 0.68
N TYR A 23 -5.69 3.33 1.59
CA TYR A 23 -5.68 3.00 3.02
C TYR A 23 -7.10 2.93 3.60
N ARG A 24 -7.96 3.89 3.27
CA ARG A 24 -9.37 3.88 3.71
C ARG A 24 -10.14 2.65 3.23
N TYR A 25 -9.81 2.12 2.05
CA TYR A 25 -10.39 0.84 1.60
C TYR A 25 -9.88 -0.34 2.42
N CYS A 26 -8.59 -0.38 2.74
CA CYS A 26 -8.00 -1.40 3.60
C CYS A 26 -8.66 -1.39 4.99
N GLU A 27 -8.75 -0.22 5.61
CA GLU A 27 -9.38 0.01 6.91
C GLU A 27 -10.85 -0.43 6.91
N LYS A 28 -11.64 0.03 5.92
CA LYS A 28 -13.05 -0.37 5.78
C LYS A 28 -13.25 -1.88 5.63
N MET A 29 -12.30 -2.57 5.00
CA MET A 29 -12.35 -4.02 4.76
C MET A 29 -11.64 -4.82 5.86
N GLY A 30 -11.16 -4.19 6.94
CA GLY A 30 -10.43 -4.86 8.01
C GLY A 30 -9.16 -5.56 7.53
N GLN A 31 -8.45 -4.96 6.56
CA GLN A 31 -7.18 -5.46 6.06
C GLN A 31 -6.03 -4.85 6.86
N THR A 32 -5.04 -5.66 7.18
CA THR A 32 -3.79 -5.20 7.81
C THR A 32 -2.84 -4.71 6.72
N VAL A 33 -2.20 -3.56 6.95
CA VAL A 33 -1.25 -2.96 6.00
C VAL A 33 0.13 -2.92 6.65
N TYR A 34 1.13 -3.37 5.93
CA TYR A 34 2.53 -3.26 6.30
C TYR A 34 3.29 -2.48 5.24
N VAL A 35 4.28 -1.71 5.67
CA VAL A 35 5.16 -0.93 4.79
C VAL A 35 6.61 -1.30 5.06
N TYR A 36 7.35 -1.52 3.98
CA TYR A 36 8.77 -1.83 4.02
C TYR A 36 9.52 -0.80 3.19
N GLY A 37 10.57 -0.20 3.75
CA GLY A 37 11.38 0.82 3.08
C GLY A 37 12.78 0.87 3.67
N LYS A 38 13.80 0.97 2.79
CA LYS A 38 15.24 0.87 3.12
C LYS A 38 15.59 -0.31 4.02
N ASN A 39 15.44 -0.16 5.34
CA ASN A 39 15.74 -1.17 6.36
C ASN A 39 14.69 -1.23 7.49
N LYS A 40 13.51 -0.65 7.27
CA LYS A 40 12.42 -0.65 8.25
C LYS A 40 11.20 -1.36 7.71
N VAL A 41 10.53 -2.08 8.60
CA VAL A 41 9.16 -2.53 8.41
C VAL A 41 8.29 -1.93 9.52
N GLU A 42 7.11 -1.46 9.16
CA GLU A 42 6.09 -1.03 10.13
C GLU A 42 4.73 -1.63 9.73
N GLU A 43 4.01 -2.17 10.72
CA GLU A 43 2.57 -2.37 10.61
C GLU A 43 1.89 -1.01 10.78
N VAL A 44 0.97 -0.70 9.88
CA VAL A 44 0.28 0.59 9.86
C VAL A 44 -1.07 0.42 10.56
N HIS A 45 -1.28 1.18 11.62
CA HIS A 45 -2.53 1.19 12.37
C HIS A 45 -3.41 2.41 12.04
N GLN A 46 -2.81 3.48 11.54
CA GLN A 46 -3.53 4.71 11.14
C GLN A 46 -2.91 5.38 9.92
N LEU A 47 -3.74 6.10 9.16
CA LEU A 47 -3.32 6.78 7.93
C LEU A 47 -2.09 7.70 8.09
N PRO A 48 -1.94 8.49 9.17
CA PRO A 48 -0.75 9.34 9.34
C PRO A 48 0.56 8.56 9.42
N GLU A 49 0.55 7.34 9.97
CA GLU A 49 1.73 6.46 10.03
C GLU A 49 2.17 6.05 8.63
N LEU A 50 1.23 5.58 7.79
CA LEU A 50 1.50 5.23 6.39
C LEU A 50 2.13 6.40 5.64
N LEU A 51 1.52 7.59 5.74
CA LEU A 51 2.01 8.76 5.01
C LEU A 51 3.39 9.20 5.52
N SER A 52 3.59 9.23 6.84
CA SER A 52 4.88 9.60 7.43
C SER A 52 5.99 8.63 7.01
N PHE A 53 5.70 7.32 7.03
CA PHE A 53 6.63 6.30 6.56
C PHE A 53 7.00 6.49 5.09
N LEU A 54 6.02 6.68 4.22
CA LEU A 54 6.25 6.87 2.78
C LEU A 54 7.04 8.16 2.51
N PHE A 55 6.72 9.27 3.17
CA PHE A 55 7.49 10.51 3.01
C PHE A 55 8.94 10.39 3.49
N ALA A 56 9.18 9.61 4.55
CA ALA A 56 10.54 9.43 5.09
C ALA A 56 11.40 8.46 4.26
N ASN A 57 10.79 7.50 3.57
CA ASN A 57 11.50 6.40 2.93
C ASN A 57 11.49 6.43 1.40
N LEU A 58 10.53 7.10 0.76
CA LEU A 58 10.51 7.25 -0.69
C LEU A 58 11.56 8.27 -1.16
N SER A 59 12.33 7.89 -2.16
CA SER A 59 13.26 8.80 -2.85
C SER A 59 13.41 8.39 -4.31
N ARG A 60 14.21 9.13 -5.09
CA ARG A 60 14.49 8.74 -6.49
C ARG A 60 15.14 7.36 -6.63
N GLU A 61 15.87 6.92 -5.61
CA GLU A 61 16.63 5.66 -5.61
C GLU A 61 16.03 4.58 -4.71
N ASN A 62 14.98 4.92 -3.94
CA ASN A 62 14.38 3.98 -2.98
C ASN A 62 12.87 3.95 -3.14
N ASP A 63 12.38 2.74 -3.40
CA ASP A 63 10.97 2.40 -3.40
C ASP A 63 10.57 1.83 -2.03
N CYS A 64 9.27 1.91 -1.73
CA CYS A 64 8.68 1.21 -0.59
C CYS A 64 7.83 0.03 -1.11
N LEU A 65 7.87 -1.10 -0.41
CA LEU A 65 6.93 -2.20 -0.62
C LEU A 65 5.76 -2.04 0.35
N VAL A 66 4.55 -2.00 -0.20
CA VAL A 66 3.32 -2.06 0.59
C VAL A 66 2.79 -3.48 0.52
N VAL A 67 2.54 -4.09 1.66
CA VAL A 67 1.96 -5.43 1.80
C VAL A 67 0.62 -5.29 2.50
N VAL A 68 -0.38 -6.01 2.01
CA VAL A 68 -1.71 -6.05 2.63
C VAL A 68 -2.12 -7.48 2.84
N GLU A 69 -2.60 -7.75 4.05
CA GLU A 69 -3.00 -9.07 4.52
C GLU A 69 -4.45 -9.03 4.98
N GLY A 70 -5.25 -10.02 4.54
CA GLY A 70 -6.60 -10.21 5.05
C GLY A 70 -7.49 -11.06 4.13
N ASP A 71 -8.72 -11.30 4.58
CA ASP A 71 -9.63 -12.22 3.90
C ASP A 71 -10.25 -11.61 2.62
N HIS A 72 -10.27 -10.28 2.51
CA HIS A 72 -10.90 -9.55 1.40
C HIS A 72 -9.90 -8.93 0.40
N VAL A 73 -8.61 -9.28 0.48
CA VAL A 73 -7.56 -8.82 -0.44
C VAL A 73 -7.95 -8.94 -1.92
N LYS A 74 -8.56 -10.06 -2.34
CA LYS A 74 -8.97 -10.26 -3.75
C LYS A 74 -10.07 -9.28 -4.20
N GLN A 75 -10.90 -8.81 -3.28
CA GLN A 75 -11.92 -7.80 -3.55
C GLN A 75 -11.28 -6.41 -3.59
N LEU A 76 -10.37 -6.13 -2.67
CA LEU A 76 -9.58 -4.90 -2.62
C LEU A 76 -8.74 -4.71 -3.89
N LYS A 77 -8.01 -5.73 -4.36
CA LYS A 77 -7.25 -5.69 -5.62
C LYS A 77 -8.13 -5.32 -6.81
N ARG A 78 -9.33 -5.91 -6.91
CA ARG A 78 -10.31 -5.59 -7.96
C ARG A 78 -10.85 -4.16 -7.85
N ALA A 79 -11.10 -3.68 -6.64
CA ALA A 79 -11.54 -2.30 -6.40
C ALA A 79 -10.46 -1.28 -6.80
N LEU A 80 -9.20 -1.55 -6.47
CA LEU A 80 -8.07 -0.68 -6.82
C LEU A 80 -7.83 -0.62 -8.33
N LEU A 81 -7.94 -1.74 -9.04
CA LEU A 81 -7.85 -1.78 -10.51
C LEU A 81 -8.97 -0.95 -11.16
N ARG A 82 -10.20 -1.04 -10.66
CA ARG A 82 -11.35 -0.25 -11.18
C ARG A 82 -11.25 1.24 -10.86
N ALA A 83 -10.59 1.61 -9.75
CA ALA A 83 -10.43 3.00 -9.32
C ALA A 83 -9.31 3.76 -10.07
N GLY A 84 -8.70 3.18 -11.10
CA GLY A 84 -7.60 3.77 -11.85
C GLY A 84 -6.23 3.58 -11.19
N GLY A 85 -6.10 2.66 -10.23
CA GLY A 85 -4.86 2.35 -9.52
C GLY A 85 -3.85 1.51 -10.30
N ALA A 86 -4.02 1.34 -11.62
CA ALA A 86 -3.15 0.52 -12.46
C ALA A 86 -1.67 0.94 -12.40
N GLY A 87 -1.39 2.24 -12.21
CA GLY A 87 -0.01 2.74 -12.05
C GLY A 87 0.66 2.45 -10.70
N MET A 88 -0.07 1.89 -9.72
CA MET A 88 0.48 1.50 -8.40
C MET A 88 0.72 0.00 -8.27
N LEU A 89 0.27 -0.83 -9.21
CA LEU A 89 0.17 -2.27 -9.02
C LEU A 89 1.12 -3.04 -9.95
N GLU A 90 2.42 -3.01 -9.67
CA GLU A 90 3.26 -4.18 -10.00
C GLU A 90 3.11 -5.18 -8.84
N SER A 91 2.22 -6.16 -9.01
CA SER A 91 1.99 -7.17 -7.97
C SER A 91 2.97 -8.32 -8.09
N TYR A 92 3.70 -8.59 -7.02
CA TYR A 92 4.45 -9.84 -6.85
C TYR A 92 3.53 -10.82 -6.11
N ALA A 93 3.42 -12.03 -6.65
CA ALA A 93 2.53 -13.10 -6.18
C ALA A 93 2.99 -13.65 -4.83
#